data_AF-A0AAV8VA50-F1
#
_entry.id   AF-A0AAV8VA50-F1
#
_cell.length_a   1.000
_cell.length_b   1.000
_cell.length_c   1.000
_cell.angle_alpha   90.00
_cell.angle_beta   90.00
_cell.angle_gamma   90.00
#
_symmetry.space_group_name_H-M   'P 1'
#
loop_
_entity.id
_entity.type
_entity.pdbx_description
1 polymer ?
#
loop_
_entity_poly.entity_id
_entity_poly.type
_entity_poly.pdbx_seq_one_letter_code
_entity_poly.pdbx_strand_id
1 'polypeptide(L)'
;MITVNNQKGHKFLLEPATVEKYDLPSNEISIQPIIEIFHIEKNKELKMLPRLKENVWYPSHFEKMCVGLSMALLNHDVAATITHLIRSGKIRESHETTAWFLRILFKWFSIMSSTHASVALSHHNSNIYEETVAFLKEFIDIIQKIHVTSGDTGIVHWKPFSKRFASRYPNCFRFTGGISR
;
A
#
# COMPACT_ATOMS: atom_id res chain seq x y z
N MET A 1 -26.04 8.30 -10.82
CA MET A 1 -25.76 7.93 -9.42
C MET A 1 -25.37 6.46 -9.43
N ILE A 2 -24.08 6.14 -9.58
CA ILE A 2 -23.63 4.74 -9.72
C ILE A 2 -23.35 4.24 -8.31
N THR A 3 -24.27 3.44 -7.78
CA THR A 3 -24.09 2.64 -6.57
C THR A 3 -23.02 1.61 -6.87
N VAL A 4 -21.76 1.90 -6.51
CA VAL A 4 -20.75 0.86 -6.37
C VAL A 4 -21.27 -0.03 -5.25
N ASN A 5 -21.71 -1.24 -5.60
CA ASN A 5 -22.19 -2.23 -4.65
C ASN A 5 -21.16 -2.37 -3.52
N ASN A 6 -21.51 -1.82 -2.36
CA ASN A 6 -20.76 -1.92 -1.13
C ASN A 6 -20.83 -3.39 -0.71
N GLN A 7 -19.91 -4.21 -1.24
CA GLN A 7 -19.59 -5.48 -0.60
C GLN A 7 -19.29 -5.12 0.85
N LYS A 8 -20.02 -5.67 1.82
CA LYS A 8 -19.83 -5.45 3.26
C LYS A 8 -18.33 -5.40 3.56
N GLY A 9 -17.79 -4.17 3.63
CA GLY A 9 -16.43 -3.93 3.21
C GLY A 9 -15.46 -4.02 4.37
N HIS A 10 -14.38 -4.76 4.17
CA HIS A 10 -13.22 -4.67 5.03
C HIS A 10 -12.64 -3.26 4.92
N LYS A 11 -12.64 -2.50 6.02
CA LYS A 11 -11.97 -1.20 6.09
C LYS A 11 -10.58 -1.37 6.67
N PHE A 12 -9.58 -0.75 6.05
CA PHE A 12 -8.22 -0.72 6.54
C PHE A 12 -8.02 0.54 7.37
N LEU A 13 -7.72 0.37 8.65
CA LEU A 13 -7.53 1.46 9.61
C LEU A 13 -6.09 1.45 10.12
N LEU A 14 -5.48 2.63 10.15
CA LEU A 14 -4.21 2.89 10.81
C LEU A 14 -4.41 3.00 12.32
N GLU A 15 -3.37 2.62 13.07
CA GLU A 15 -3.30 2.87 14.51
C GLU A 15 -3.24 4.38 14.78
N PRO A 16 -3.95 4.91 15.80
CA PRO A 16 -3.94 6.34 16.14
C PRO A 16 -2.53 6.92 16.34
N ALA A 17 -1.62 6.16 16.97
CA ALA A 17 -0.23 6.57 17.18
C ALA A 17 0.52 6.81 15.85
N THR A 18 0.17 6.07 14.80
CA THR A 18 0.75 6.28 13.46
C THR A 18 0.18 7.54 12.82
N VAL A 19 -1.12 7.79 12.97
CA VAL A 19 -1.78 8.99 12.45
C VAL A 19 -1.18 10.26 13.05
N GLU A 20 -0.96 10.28 14.37
CA GLU A 20 -0.34 11.40 15.07
C GLU A 20 1.12 11.61 14.66
N LYS A 21 1.89 10.51 14.54
CA LYS A 21 3.31 10.58 14.16
C LYS A 21 3.55 11.22 12.79
N TYR A 22 2.65 11.00 11.85
CA TYR A 22 2.77 11.48 10.46
C TYR A 22 1.81 12.61 10.11
N ASP A 23 1.09 13.17 11.10
CA ASP A 23 0.12 14.26 10.93
C ASP A 23 -0.91 13.98 9.81
N LEU A 24 -1.50 12.77 9.84
CA LEU A 24 -2.42 12.32 8.79
C LEU A 24 -3.85 12.81 9.07
N PRO A 25 -4.59 13.29 8.04
CA PRO A 25 -5.93 13.86 8.23
C PRO A 25 -7.03 12.81 8.49
N SER A 26 -6.74 11.54 8.23
CA SER A 26 -7.66 10.42 8.41
C SER A 26 -6.90 9.16 8.84
N ASN A 27 -7.59 8.25 9.53
CA ASN A 27 -7.05 6.94 9.87
C ASN A 27 -7.40 5.84 8.84
N GLU A 28 -8.27 6.13 7.86
CA GLU A 28 -8.74 5.14 6.89
C GLU A 28 -7.88 5.11 5.61
N ILE A 29 -7.43 3.91 5.23
CA ILE A 29 -6.83 3.64 3.92
C ILE A 29 -7.92 3.13 3.00
N SER A 30 -8.15 3.82 1.89
CA SER A 30 -9.26 3.52 0.98
C SER A 30 -8.83 3.50 -0.47
N ILE A 31 -9.50 2.70 -1.29
CA ILE A 31 -9.29 2.70 -2.75
C ILE A 31 -10.05 3.83 -3.46
N GLN A 32 -10.99 4.47 -2.75
CA GLN A 32 -11.84 5.54 -3.28
C GLN A 32 -11.09 6.68 -3.99
N PRO A 33 -9.98 7.24 -3.48
CA PRO A 33 -9.31 8.33 -4.19
C PRO A 33 -8.78 7.90 -5.56
N ILE A 34 -8.37 6.65 -5.74
CA ILE A 34 -7.92 6.14 -7.04
C ILE A 34 -9.11 6.02 -8.01
N ILE A 35 -10.27 5.61 -7.51
CA ILE A 35 -11.51 5.56 -8.29
C ILE A 35 -11.92 6.98 -8.70
N GLU A 36 -11.88 7.95 -7.78
CA GLU A 36 -12.19 9.36 -8.05
C GLU A 36 -11.27 9.92 -9.15
N ILE A 37 -9.96 9.66 -9.07
CA ILE A 37 -8.98 10.03 -10.10
C ILE A 37 -9.35 9.43 -11.45
N PHE A 38 -9.62 8.13 -11.49
CA PHE A 38 -9.96 7.44 -12.73
C PHE A 38 -11.16 8.07 -13.44
N HIS A 39 -12.18 8.50 -12.70
CA HIS A 39 -13.34 9.20 -13.25
C HIS A 39 -13.00 10.62 -13.73
N ILE A 40 -12.19 11.37 -12.99
CA ILE A 40 -11.75 12.72 -13.36
C ILE A 40 -10.91 12.69 -14.65
N GLU A 41 -10.10 11.65 -14.84
CA GLU A 41 -9.22 11.52 -16.00
C GLU A 41 -9.87 10.84 -17.21
N LYS A 42 -11.05 10.22 -17.06
CA LYS A 42 -11.70 9.44 -18.12
C LYS A 42 -11.90 10.25 -19.42
N ASN A 43 -12.23 11.53 -19.29
CA ASN A 43 -12.56 12.41 -20.42
C ASN A 43 -11.40 13.33 -20.85
N LYS A 44 -10.20 13.18 -20.27
CA LYS A 44 -9.04 13.99 -20.65
C LYS A 44 -8.22 13.28 -21.71
N GLU A 45 -7.75 14.04 -22.69
CA GLU A 45 -6.78 13.54 -23.69
C GLU A 45 -5.42 13.24 -23.05
N LEU A 46 -4.97 14.09 -22.14
CA LEU A 46 -3.74 13.93 -21.38
C LEU A 46 -4.06 13.50 -19.95
N LYS A 47 -3.70 12.25 -19.62
CA LYS A 47 -3.89 11.65 -18.29
C LYS A 47 -2.59 11.70 -17.49
N MET A 48 -2.68 12.01 -16.20
CA MET A 48 -1.55 11.93 -15.28
C MET A 48 -1.15 10.47 -15.05
N LEU A 49 -2.13 9.54 -15.09
CA LEU A 49 -1.91 8.12 -14.86
C LEU A 49 -2.25 7.27 -16.11
N PRO A 50 -1.47 7.36 -17.20
CA PRO A 50 -1.77 6.63 -18.45
C PRO A 50 -1.70 5.10 -18.30
N ARG A 51 -1.00 4.61 -17.26
CA ARG A 51 -0.88 3.18 -16.96
C ARG A 51 -2.12 2.61 -16.23
N LEU A 52 -2.96 3.47 -15.67
CA LEU A 52 -4.17 3.07 -14.96
C LEU A 52 -5.31 2.84 -15.97
N LYS A 53 -5.61 1.56 -16.23
CA LYS A 53 -6.65 1.13 -17.19
C LYS A 53 -7.87 0.57 -16.46
N GLU A 54 -8.99 0.43 -17.17
CA GLU A 54 -10.23 -0.15 -16.62
C GLU A 54 -10.02 -1.58 -16.09
N ASN A 55 -9.10 -2.33 -16.71
CA ASN A 55 -8.75 -3.70 -16.37
C ASN A 55 -8.15 -3.84 -14.96
N VAL A 56 -7.73 -2.73 -14.33
CA VAL A 56 -7.27 -2.74 -12.93
C VAL A 56 -8.44 -2.97 -11.97
N TRP A 57 -9.63 -2.47 -12.30
CA TRP A 57 -10.84 -2.63 -11.49
C TRP A 57 -11.50 -3.99 -11.71
N TYR A 58 -11.50 -4.45 -12.96
CA TYR A 58 -12.13 -5.69 -13.38
C TYR A 58 -11.14 -6.57 -14.14
N PRO A 59 -10.11 -7.11 -13.46
CA PRO A 59 -9.09 -7.92 -14.12
C PRO A 59 -9.67 -9.26 -14.55
N SER A 60 -9.38 -9.66 -15.79
CA SER A 60 -9.57 -11.03 -16.27
C SER A 60 -8.72 -12.04 -15.50
N HIS A 61 -8.96 -13.34 -15.72
CA HIS A 61 -8.20 -14.40 -15.05
C HIS A 61 -6.68 -14.28 -15.26
N PHE A 62 -6.25 -13.95 -16.48
CA PHE A 62 -4.83 -13.76 -16.80
C PHE A 62 -4.27 -12.47 -16.18
N GLU A 63 -5.06 -11.40 -16.16
CA GLU A 63 -4.65 -10.11 -15.63
C GLU A 63 -4.45 -10.11 -14.12
N LYS A 64 -5.19 -10.96 -13.38
CA LYS A 64 -4.95 -11.19 -11.94
C LYS A 64 -3.55 -11.73 -11.64
N MET A 65 -2.92 -12.41 -12.60
CA MET A 65 -1.54 -12.91 -12.47
C MET A 65 -0.51 -11.88 -12.94
N CYS A 66 -0.94 -10.77 -13.55
CA CYS A 66 -0.04 -9.75 -14.08
C CYS A 66 0.34 -8.75 -12.98
N VAL A 67 1.55 -8.92 -12.44
CA VAL A 67 2.13 -7.99 -11.45
C VAL A 67 2.20 -6.56 -12.00
N GLY A 68 2.36 -6.40 -13.33
CA GLY A 68 2.38 -5.09 -13.98
C GLY A 68 1.12 -4.25 -13.75
N LEU A 69 -0.07 -4.88 -13.66
CA LEU A 69 -1.30 -4.16 -13.33
C LEU A 69 -1.35 -3.70 -11.88
N SER A 70 -0.87 -4.53 -10.95
CA SER A 70 -0.74 -4.15 -9.54
C SER A 70 0.28 -3.03 -9.37
N MET A 71 1.38 -3.07 -10.13
CA MET A 71 2.40 -2.02 -10.15
C MET A 71 1.91 -0.70 -10.73
N ALA A 72 1.01 -0.75 -11.72
CA ALA A 72 0.37 0.47 -12.24
C ALA A 72 -0.53 1.13 -11.18
N LEU A 73 -1.18 0.33 -10.33
CA LEU A 73 -2.05 0.81 -9.25
C LEU A 73 -1.24 1.33 -8.04
N LEU A 74 -0.20 0.60 -7.64
CA LEU A 74 0.61 0.87 -6.44
C LEU A 74 1.85 1.74 -6.74
N ASN A 75 1.77 2.58 -7.77
CA ASN A 75 2.89 3.40 -8.21
C ASN A 75 3.00 4.69 -7.40
N HIS A 76 4.22 5.21 -7.26
CA HIS A 76 4.50 6.55 -6.73
C HIS A 76 3.72 7.65 -7.45
N ASP A 77 3.57 7.54 -8.77
CA ASP A 77 2.84 8.54 -9.59
C ASP A 77 1.38 8.68 -9.14
N VAL A 78 0.75 7.59 -8.69
CA VAL A 78 -0.63 7.59 -8.17
C VAL A 78 -0.70 8.42 -6.91
N ALA A 79 0.23 8.21 -5.97
CA ALA A 79 0.31 9.00 -4.75
C ALA A 79 0.58 10.49 -5.02
N ALA A 80 1.49 10.80 -5.96
CA ALA A 80 1.77 12.18 -6.36
C ALA A 80 0.52 12.85 -6.97
N THR A 81 -0.22 12.12 -7.80
CA THR A 81 -1.46 12.59 -8.43
C THR A 81 -2.55 12.86 -7.39
N ILE A 82 -2.71 11.98 -6.39
CA ILE A 82 -3.65 12.18 -5.28
C ILE A 82 -3.33 13.50 -4.55
N THR A 83 -2.08 13.67 -4.09
CA THR A 83 -1.68 14.90 -3.38
C THR A 83 -1.86 16.15 -4.26
N HIS A 84 -1.56 16.07 -5.55
CA HIS A 84 -1.77 17.20 -6.47
C HIS A 84 -3.26 17.59 -6.60
N LEU A 85 -4.15 16.60 -6.67
CA LEU A 85 -5.60 16.84 -6.78
C LEU A 85 -6.24 17.30 -5.47
N ILE A 86 -5.70 16.88 -4.33
CA ILE A 86 -6.05 17.43 -3.01
C ILE A 86 -5.69 18.91 -2.95
N ARG A 87 -4.44 19.27 -3.30
CA ARG A 87 -3.99 20.67 -3.36
C ARG A 87 -4.80 21.53 -4.33
N SER A 88 -5.30 20.92 -5.40
CA SER A 88 -6.17 21.58 -6.38
C SER A 88 -7.64 21.65 -5.94
N GLY A 89 -8.00 21.15 -4.76
CA GLY A 89 -9.37 21.13 -4.23
C GLY A 89 -10.35 20.22 -4.98
N LYS A 90 -9.86 19.29 -5.80
CA LYS A 90 -10.71 18.40 -6.62
C LYS A 90 -11.12 17.11 -5.89
N ILE A 91 -10.37 16.75 -4.86
CA ILE A 91 -10.49 15.50 -4.10
C ILE A 91 -10.41 15.85 -2.60
N ARG A 92 -11.06 15.07 -1.74
CA ARG A 92 -11.09 15.29 -0.29
C ARG A 92 -9.70 15.14 0.34
N GLU A 93 -9.40 15.97 1.33
CA GLU A 93 -8.12 15.93 2.08
C GLU A 93 -7.92 14.64 2.88
N SER A 94 -9.01 14.00 3.31
CA SER A 94 -8.98 12.68 3.98
C SER A 94 -8.25 11.59 3.18
N HIS A 95 -8.07 11.80 1.88
CA HIS A 95 -7.40 10.87 0.99
C HIS A 95 -5.87 10.97 1.04
N GLU A 96 -5.29 12.00 1.68
CA GLU A 96 -3.83 12.13 1.84
C GLU A 96 -3.24 10.94 2.61
N THR A 97 -3.99 10.36 3.55
CA THR A 97 -3.63 9.11 4.25
C THR A 97 -3.37 7.95 3.28
N THR A 98 -4.18 7.84 2.22
CA THR A 98 -3.99 6.81 1.19
C THR A 98 -2.78 7.13 0.32
N ALA A 99 -2.57 8.40 -0.05
CA ALA A 99 -1.39 8.81 -0.81
C ALA A 99 -0.09 8.51 -0.04
N TRP A 100 -0.06 8.84 1.25
CA TRP A 100 1.05 8.51 2.15
C TRP A 100 1.31 7.00 2.20
N PHE A 101 0.27 6.18 2.37
CA PHE A 101 0.41 4.73 2.42
C PHE A 101 0.97 4.17 1.10
N LEU A 102 0.50 4.65 -0.05
CA LEU A 102 1.00 4.25 -1.36
C LEU A 102 2.49 4.59 -1.55
N ARG A 103 2.96 5.75 -1.06
CA ARG A 103 4.39 6.12 -1.10
C ARG A 103 5.25 5.15 -0.31
N ILE A 104 4.81 4.81 0.90
CA ILE A 104 5.52 3.88 1.77
C ILE A 104 5.56 2.49 1.15
N LEU A 105 4.42 2.01 0.64
CA LEU A 105 4.32 0.71 0.01
C LEU A 105 5.18 0.62 -1.25
N PHE A 106 5.19 1.67 -2.08
CA PHE A 106 6.04 1.73 -3.27
C PHE A 106 7.53 1.77 -2.90
N LYS A 107 7.92 2.53 -1.86
CA LYS A 107 9.31 2.56 -1.38
C LYS A 107 9.75 1.17 -0.91
N TRP A 108 8.93 0.49 -0.12
CA TRP A 108 9.18 -0.90 0.28
C TRP A 108 9.33 -1.82 -0.94
N PHE A 109 8.39 -1.75 -1.89
CA PHE A 109 8.45 -2.57 -3.10
C PHE A 109 9.72 -2.29 -3.92
N SER A 110 10.12 -1.03 -4.08
CA SER A 110 11.33 -0.63 -4.80
C SER A 110 12.59 -1.19 -4.15
N ILE A 111 12.66 -1.21 -2.82
CA ILE A 111 13.78 -1.80 -2.07
C ILE A 111 13.81 -3.32 -2.28
N MET A 112 12.66 -3.99 -2.14
CA MET A 112 12.55 -5.45 -2.26
C MET A 112 12.79 -5.97 -3.68
N SER A 113 12.44 -5.17 -4.70
CA SER A 113 12.58 -5.52 -6.11
C SER A 113 13.91 -5.08 -6.72
N SER A 114 14.72 -4.30 -5.98
CA SER A 114 16.00 -3.81 -6.46
C SER A 114 17.01 -4.93 -6.66
N THR A 115 17.49 -5.06 -7.89
CA THR A 115 18.55 -6.00 -8.28
C THR A 115 19.94 -5.35 -8.35
N HIS A 116 20.03 -4.02 -8.21
CA HIS A 116 21.29 -3.29 -8.30
C HIS A 116 21.96 -3.17 -6.93
N ALA A 117 23.26 -3.53 -6.87
CA ALA A 117 24.05 -3.50 -5.63
C ALA A 117 24.14 -2.11 -4.96
N SER A 118 23.85 -1.03 -5.70
CA SER A 118 23.83 0.35 -5.20
C SER A 118 22.55 0.72 -4.44
N VAL A 119 21.46 -0.01 -4.65
CA VAL A 119 20.14 0.22 -4.02
C VAL A 119 19.71 -0.98 -3.16
N ALA A 120 20.29 -2.16 -3.41
CA ALA A 120 20.19 -3.32 -2.54
C ALA A 120 20.81 -3.02 -1.15
N LEU A 121 20.48 -3.84 -0.15
CA LEU A 121 21.04 -3.82 1.21
C LEU A 121 22.55 -4.15 1.20
N SER A 122 23.34 -3.30 0.57
CA SER A 122 24.78 -3.41 0.38
C SER A 122 25.48 -2.49 1.36
N HIS A 123 26.59 -2.96 1.93
CA HIS A 123 27.44 -2.16 2.81
C HIS A 123 28.33 -1.16 2.05
N HIS A 124 28.15 -1.01 0.73
CA HIS A 124 28.91 -0.04 -0.07
C HIS A 124 28.70 1.40 0.41
N ASN A 125 27.51 1.72 0.92
CA ASN A 125 27.23 2.98 1.60
C ASN A 125 26.52 2.68 2.92
N SER A 126 27.25 2.80 4.03
CA SER A 126 26.74 2.49 5.38
C SER A 126 25.56 3.34 5.78
N ASN A 127 25.50 4.62 5.37
CA ASN A 127 24.41 5.50 5.72
C ASN A 127 23.10 5.06 5.04
N ILE A 128 23.14 4.80 3.73
CA ILE A 128 21.98 4.30 2.96
C ILE A 128 21.50 2.96 3.54
N TYR A 129 22.42 2.10 3.95
CA TYR A 129 22.10 0.83 4.57
C TYR A 129 21.32 1.03 5.89
N GLU A 130 21.82 1.87 6.79
CA GLU A 130 21.17 2.13 8.09
C GLU A 130 19.80 2.77 7.91
N GLU A 131 19.66 3.77 7.03
CA GLU A 131 18.38 4.40 6.69
C GLU A 131 17.38 3.39 6.11
N THR A 132 17.84 2.50 5.23
CA THR A 132 16.99 1.47 4.62
C THR A 132 16.53 0.45 5.65
N VAL A 133 17.41 -0.01 6.53
CA VAL A 133 17.06 -0.94 7.62
C VAL A 133 16.10 -0.30 8.62
N ALA A 134 16.32 0.97 8.98
CA ALA A 134 15.42 1.72 9.84
C ALA A 134 14.02 1.84 9.21
N PHE A 135 13.95 2.20 7.92
CA PHE A 135 12.71 2.24 7.16
C PHE A 135 12.01 0.88 7.11
N LEU A 136 12.74 -0.22 6.87
CA LEU A 136 12.14 -1.55 6.82
C LEU A 136 11.55 -1.98 8.16
N LYS A 137 12.22 -1.68 9.28
CA LYS A 137 11.70 -1.93 10.63
C LYS A 137 10.42 -1.12 10.90
N GLU A 138 10.42 0.14 10.50
CA GLU A 138 9.26 1.02 10.60
C GLU A 138 8.09 0.54 9.73
N PHE A 139 8.37 0.11 8.50
CA PHE A 139 7.36 -0.47 7.61
C PHE A 139 6.72 -1.72 8.22
N ILE A 140 7.53 -2.62 8.81
CA ILE A 140 7.02 -3.82 9.48
C ILE A 140 6.08 -3.42 10.62
N ASP A 141 6.47 -2.45 11.45
CA ASP A 141 5.65 -1.95 12.56
C ASP A 141 4.30 -1.40 12.05
N ILE A 142 4.33 -0.53 11.04
CA ILE A 142 3.12 0.04 10.41
C ILE A 142 2.19 -1.08 9.91
N ILE A 143 2.70 -2.02 9.12
CA ILE A 143 1.87 -3.08 8.52
C ILE A 143 1.29 -4.03 9.58
N GLN A 144 2.03 -4.31 10.66
CA GLN A 144 1.56 -5.15 11.76
C GLN A 144 0.44 -4.48 12.57
N LYS A 145 0.45 -3.16 12.63
CA LYS A 145 -0.51 -2.33 13.37
C LYS A 145 -1.73 -1.91 12.56
N ILE A 146 -1.77 -2.20 11.26
CA ILE A 146 -2.98 -1.98 10.47
C ILE A 146 -4.09 -2.93 10.94
N HIS A 147 -5.25 -2.36 11.25
CA HIS A 147 -6.44 -3.12 11.65
C HIS A 147 -7.40 -3.21 10.46
N VAL A 148 -8.08 -4.35 10.34
CA VAL A 148 -9.14 -4.52 9.35
C VAL A 148 -10.47 -4.71 10.05
N THR A 149 -11.40 -3.78 9.88
CA THR A 149 -12.76 -3.96 10.43
C THR A 149 -13.65 -4.54 9.35
N SER A 150 -14.29 -5.68 9.61
CA SER A 150 -15.45 -6.13 8.82
C SER A 150 -16.71 -5.58 9.47
N GLY A 151 -17.75 -5.24 8.70
CA GLY A 151 -18.96 -4.60 9.22
C GLY A 151 -19.60 -5.31 10.43
N ASP A 152 -20.35 -4.53 11.23
CA ASP A 152 -21.15 -4.80 12.45
C ASP A 152 -20.54 -5.66 13.59
N THR A 153 -19.46 -6.42 13.38
CA THR A 153 -18.88 -7.27 14.41
C THR A 153 -17.37 -7.15 14.46
N GLY A 154 -16.90 -6.23 15.30
CA GLY A 154 -15.60 -6.29 15.96
C GLY A 154 -14.36 -6.05 15.09
N ILE A 155 -13.33 -5.49 15.72
CA ILE A 155 -11.99 -5.34 15.14
C ILE A 155 -11.47 -6.72 14.74
N VAL A 156 -11.26 -6.94 13.43
CA VAL A 156 -10.54 -8.12 12.95
C VAL A 156 -9.06 -7.74 12.86
N HIS A 157 -8.22 -8.35 13.69
CA HIS A 157 -6.78 -8.17 13.53
C HIS A 157 -6.37 -8.66 12.15
N TRP A 158 -5.72 -7.78 11.36
CA TRP A 158 -5.12 -8.17 10.10
C TRP A 158 -4.07 -9.25 10.37
N LYS A 159 -4.35 -10.49 9.94
CA LYS A 159 -3.34 -11.55 9.86
C LYS A 159 -2.94 -11.69 8.40
N PRO A 160 -1.80 -11.12 7.95
CA PRO A 160 -1.37 -11.19 6.55
C PRO A 160 -1.19 -12.63 6.07
N PHE A 161 -0.96 -13.57 7.00
CA PHE A 161 -0.89 -15.00 6.74
C PHE A 161 -1.91 -15.72 7.63
N SER A 162 -3.01 -16.20 7.03
CA SER A 162 -3.96 -17.04 7.77
C SER A 162 -3.25 -18.30 8.30
N LYS A 163 -3.78 -18.91 9.37
CA LYS A 163 -3.27 -20.19 9.94
C LYS A 163 -3.06 -21.28 8.87
N ARG A 164 -3.78 -21.19 7.74
CA ARG A 164 -3.71 -22.10 6.60
C ARG A 164 -2.40 -22.02 5.81
N PHE A 165 -1.70 -20.89 5.82
CA PHE A 165 -0.40 -20.73 5.18
C PHE A 165 0.72 -21.32 6.04
N ALA A 166 0.66 -21.09 7.36
CA ALA A 166 1.59 -21.65 8.34
C ALA A 166 1.49 -23.19 8.46
N SER A 167 0.28 -23.76 8.32
CA SER A 167 0.09 -25.22 8.31
C SER A 167 0.58 -25.90 7.03
N ARG A 168 0.68 -25.15 5.92
CA ARG A 168 1.09 -25.67 4.61
C ARG A 168 2.60 -25.59 4.38
N TYR A 169 3.27 -24.63 5.03
CA TYR A 169 4.72 -24.43 4.95
C TYR A 169 5.31 -24.13 6.33
N PRO A 170 5.39 -25.14 7.22
CA PRO A 170 5.84 -24.95 8.61
C PRO A 170 7.30 -24.49 8.73
N ASN A 171 8.11 -24.64 7.67
CA ASN A 171 9.54 -24.32 7.67
C ASN A 171 9.87 -22.93 7.10
N CYS A 172 8.91 -22.19 6.53
CA CYS A 172 9.19 -20.89 5.90
C CYS A 172 9.20 -19.71 6.88
N PHE A 173 8.81 -19.91 8.15
CA PHE A 173 8.70 -18.85 9.16
C PHE A 173 9.59 -19.07 10.40
N ARG A 174 10.64 -19.91 10.32
CA ARG A 174 11.69 -19.93 11.35
C ARG A 174 12.72 -18.83 11.08
N PHE A 175 12.42 -17.61 11.50
CA PHE A 175 13.49 -16.69 11.91
C PHE A 175 13.84 -17.00 13.37
N THR A 176 14.43 -18.16 13.62
CA THR A 176 15.16 -18.38 14.87
C THR A 176 16.60 -17.96 14.62
N GLY A 177 16.93 -16.74 15.05
CA GLY A 177 18.31 -16.34 15.28
C GLY A 177 18.92 -17.29 16.30
N GLY A 178 19.73 -18.23 15.82
CA GLY A 178 20.71 -18.93 16.63
C GLY A 178 21.96 -18.06 16.66
N ILE A 179 22.10 -17.24 17.70
CA ILE A 179 23.41 -16.78 18.14
C ILE A 179 24.05 -18.00 18.79
N SER A 180 24.95 -18.68 18.06
CA SER A 180 25.86 -19.65 18.68
C SER A 180 27.01 -18.88 19.31
N ARG A 181 27.15 -19.02 20.63
CA ARG A 181 28.45 -18.96 21.30
C ARG A 181 29.20 -20.25 21.06
#